data_AF-A0A951T7E6-F1
#
_entry.id   AF-A0A951T7E6-F1
#
_cell.length_a   1.000
_cell.length_b   1.000
_cell.length_c   1.000
_cell.angle_alpha   90.00
_cell.angle_beta   90.00
_cell.angle_gamma   90.00
#
_symmetry.space_group_name_H-M   'P 1'
#
loop_
_entity.id
_entity.type
_entity.pdbx_description
1 polymer ?
#
loop_
_entity_poly.entity_id
_entity_poly.type
_entity_poly.pdbx_seq_one_letter_code
_entity_poly.pdbx_strand_id
1 'polypeptide(L)'
;MSITPRAGTAVREIRSLAATVVAIAIDYLRWTQLVPMVIVWGFLILLVGVMLLVSFQSDLDQAIGLVAERWPGLFARIETAVESFGAAGGAEAWAADGRFRFTDEDLLPWVLRGWAILALALQAATALLGLFASGPRTRTPWRRKLLASAVPAALCSTAFFAVWRFGGQTFQGELPDWLPLFVGLPLFAWLVSAWCLSVSHVLARVRDALVRALEG
;
A
#
# COMPACT_ATOMS: atom_id res chain seq x y z
N MET A 1 -20.08 -58.11 3.40
CA MET A 1 -19.05 -57.05 3.49
C MET A 1 -19.67 -55.86 4.24
N SER A 2 -19.50 -55.79 5.56
CA SER A 2 -19.98 -54.65 6.35
C SER A 2 -18.87 -53.60 6.43
N ILE A 3 -19.03 -52.51 5.69
CA ILE A 3 -18.21 -51.31 5.84
C ILE A 3 -18.79 -50.55 7.01
N THR A 4 -18.35 -50.86 8.22
CA THR A 4 -18.60 -50.00 9.38
C THR A 4 -17.54 -48.89 9.36
N PRO A 5 -17.92 -47.62 9.10
CA PRO A 5 -16.97 -46.53 9.22
C PRO A 5 -16.47 -46.48 10.67
N ARG A 6 -15.15 -46.62 10.84
CA ARG A 6 -14.49 -46.52 12.14
C ARG A 6 -14.82 -45.16 12.73
N ALA A 7 -15.57 -45.09 13.81
CA ALA A 7 -15.95 -43.85 14.51
C ALA A 7 -14.77 -42.88 14.77
N GLY A 8 -13.53 -43.38 14.79
CA GLY A 8 -12.32 -42.56 14.88
C GLY A 8 -12.00 -41.66 13.66
N THR A 9 -12.49 -41.96 12.45
CA THR A 9 -12.26 -41.09 11.28
C THR A 9 -13.12 -39.83 11.34
N ALA A 10 -14.40 -39.97 11.73
CA ALA A 10 -15.32 -38.85 11.86
C ALA A 10 -14.86 -37.83 12.92
N VAL A 11 -14.36 -38.29 14.07
CA VAL A 11 -13.82 -37.39 15.12
C VAL A 11 -12.58 -36.64 14.63
N ARG A 12 -11.72 -37.29 13.84
CA ARG A 12 -10.52 -36.67 13.27
C ARG A 12 -10.86 -35.60 12.22
N GLU A 13 -11.85 -35.87 11.37
CA GLU A 13 -12.35 -34.93 10.36
C GLU A 13 -13.01 -33.71 11.00
N ILE A 14 -13.83 -33.90 12.05
CA ILE A 14 -14.45 -32.78 12.78
C ILE A 14 -13.38 -31.88 13.41
N ARG A 15 -12.33 -32.47 14.00
CA ARG A 15 -11.21 -31.72 14.59
C ARG A 15 -10.39 -30.95 13.55
N SER A 16 -10.10 -31.55 12.40
CA SER A 16 -9.35 -30.86 11.33
C SER A 16 -10.17 -29.73 10.69
N LEU A 17 -11.48 -29.92 10.53
CA LEU A 17 -12.38 -28.86 10.09
C LEU A 17 -12.42 -27.71 11.10
N ALA A 18 -12.55 -28.02 12.40
CA ALA A 18 -12.53 -27.00 13.45
C ALA A 18 -11.20 -26.22 13.46
N ALA A 19 -10.05 -26.90 13.34
CA ALA A 19 -8.74 -26.26 13.26
C ALA A 19 -8.63 -25.33 12.04
N THR A 20 -9.18 -25.75 10.89
CA THR A 20 -9.19 -24.95 9.65
C THR A 20 -10.05 -23.70 9.80
N VAL A 21 -11.28 -23.83 10.34
CA VAL A 21 -12.18 -22.70 10.57
C VAL A 21 -11.55 -21.68 11.53
N VAL A 22 -10.95 -22.15 12.64
CA VAL A 22 -10.24 -21.28 13.59
C VAL A 22 -9.05 -20.57 12.94
N ALA A 23 -8.27 -21.28 12.12
CA ALA A 23 -7.15 -20.70 11.39
C ALA A 23 -7.61 -19.57 10.44
N ILE A 24 -8.68 -19.81 9.68
CA ILE A 24 -9.26 -18.81 8.76
C ILE A 24 -9.80 -17.61 9.53
N ALA A 25 -10.55 -17.83 10.61
CA ALA A 25 -11.11 -16.75 11.42
C ALA A 25 -10.03 -15.85 12.01
N ILE A 26 -8.95 -16.43 12.54
CA ILE A 26 -7.83 -15.66 13.10
C ILE A 26 -7.04 -14.97 11.99
N ASP A 27 -6.84 -15.59 10.83
CA ASP A 27 -6.16 -14.94 9.70
C ASP A 27 -6.98 -13.77 9.14
N TYR A 28 -8.32 -13.87 9.11
CA TYR A 28 -9.20 -12.75 8.78
C TYR A 28 -9.06 -11.60 9.79
N LEU A 29 -9.08 -11.91 11.09
CA LEU A 29 -8.87 -10.90 12.13
C LEU A 29 -7.48 -10.25 12.00
N ARG A 30 -6.44 -11.02 11.69
CA ARG A 30 -5.09 -10.48 11.45
C ARG A 30 -5.07 -9.51 10.27
N TRP A 31 -5.82 -9.80 9.22
CA TRP A 31 -5.93 -8.91 8.06
C TRP A 31 -6.64 -7.60 8.41
N THR A 32 -7.75 -7.65 9.16
CA THR A 32 -8.46 -6.43 9.56
C THR A 32 -7.60 -5.53 10.46
N GLN A 33 -6.71 -6.11 11.27
CA GLN A 33 -5.74 -5.34 12.06
C GLN A 33 -4.68 -4.63 11.22
N LEU A 34 -4.43 -5.06 9.97
CA LEU A 34 -3.49 -4.40 9.07
C LEU A 34 -4.12 -3.25 8.28
N VAL A 35 -5.46 -3.17 8.22
CA VAL A 35 -6.18 -2.12 7.46
C VAL A 35 -5.81 -0.70 7.94
N PRO A 36 -5.77 -0.38 9.25
CA PRO A 36 -5.37 0.95 9.72
C PRO A 36 -3.95 1.32 9.29
N MET A 37 -3.02 0.36 9.31
CA MET A 37 -1.65 0.56 8.83
C MET A 37 -1.66 0.94 7.35
N VAL A 38 -2.40 0.21 6.50
CA VAL A 38 -2.49 0.51 5.05
C VAL A 38 -3.09 1.89 4.82
N ILE A 39 -4.15 2.27 5.54
CA ILE A 39 -4.80 3.58 5.41
C ILE A 39 -3.82 4.70 5.77
N VAL A 40 -3.14 4.60 6.91
CA VAL A 40 -2.21 5.65 7.38
C VAL A 40 -1.02 5.78 6.44
N TRP A 41 -0.47 4.67 5.94
CA TRP A 41 0.60 4.72 4.93
C TRP A 41 0.13 5.29 3.60
N GLY A 42 -1.05 4.89 3.14
CA GLY A 42 -1.64 5.42 1.91
C GLY A 42 -1.83 6.93 1.99
N PHE A 43 -2.37 7.42 3.10
CA PHE A 43 -2.51 8.84 3.37
C PHE A 43 -1.16 9.56 3.41
N LEU A 44 -0.18 9.02 4.13
CA LEU A 44 1.16 9.62 4.25
C LEU A 44 1.86 9.72 2.89
N ILE A 45 1.85 8.66 2.09
CA ILE A 45 2.46 8.63 0.76
C ILE A 45 1.76 9.62 -0.17
N LEU A 46 0.42 9.65 -0.14
CA LEU A 46 -0.36 10.60 -0.92
C LEU A 46 0.00 12.04 -0.55
N LEU A 47 0.08 12.34 0.75
CA LEU A 47 0.43 13.67 1.25
C LEU A 47 1.84 14.08 0.80
N VAL A 48 2.84 13.20 0.96
CA VAL A 48 4.21 13.45 0.47
C VAL A 48 4.19 13.68 -1.05
N GLY A 49 3.44 12.88 -1.80
CA GLY A 49 3.31 13.00 -3.25
C GLY A 49 2.70 14.33 -3.68
N VAL A 50 1.61 14.76 -3.02
CA VAL A 50 0.98 16.06 -3.27
C VAL A 50 1.93 17.20 -2.94
N MET A 51 2.64 17.13 -1.81
CA MET A 51 3.58 18.17 -1.43
C MET A 51 4.77 18.27 -2.39
N LEU A 52 5.29 17.13 -2.87
CA LEU A 52 6.30 17.10 -3.94
C LEU A 52 5.76 17.72 -5.23
N LEU A 53 4.56 17.30 -5.66
CA LEU A 53 3.93 17.78 -6.89
C LEU A 53 3.76 19.30 -6.89
N VAL A 54 3.21 19.84 -5.80
CA VAL A 54 2.97 21.29 -5.67
C VAL A 54 4.29 22.06 -5.55
N SER A 55 5.28 21.53 -4.83
CA SER A 55 6.53 22.25 -4.59
C SER A 55 7.50 22.23 -5.77
N PHE A 56 7.40 21.22 -6.65
CA PHE A 56 8.28 21.05 -7.80
C PHE A 56 7.52 21.11 -9.13
N GLN A 57 6.37 21.79 -9.16
CA GLN A 57 5.54 21.86 -10.36
C GLN A 57 6.31 22.42 -11.57
N SER A 58 7.07 23.51 -11.37
CA SER A 58 7.91 24.11 -12.43
C SER A 58 8.98 23.16 -12.97
N ASP A 59 9.62 22.41 -12.07
CA ASP A 59 10.71 21.51 -12.42
C ASP A 59 10.17 20.25 -13.11
N LEU A 60 8.98 19.80 -12.70
CA LEU A 60 8.25 18.72 -13.37
C LEU A 60 7.85 19.12 -14.80
N ASP A 61 7.32 20.31 -15.00
CA ASP A 61 6.95 20.80 -16.33
C ASP A 61 8.18 20.85 -17.26
N GLN A 62 9.33 21.29 -16.73
CA GLN A 62 10.58 21.29 -17.47
C GLN A 62 11.08 19.87 -17.79
N ALA A 63 11.03 18.95 -16.81
CA ALA A 63 11.43 17.56 -17.00
C ALA A 63 10.53 16.86 -18.04
N ILE A 64 9.23 17.09 -17.98
CA ILE A 64 8.25 16.60 -18.95
C ILE A 64 8.60 17.14 -20.35
N GLY A 65 8.90 18.43 -20.47
CA GLY A 65 9.35 19.04 -21.72
C GLY A 65 10.58 18.34 -22.33
N LEU A 66 11.60 18.08 -21.51
CA LEU A 66 12.82 17.39 -21.95
C LEU A 66 12.55 15.94 -22.39
N VAL A 67 11.66 15.22 -21.70
CA VAL A 67 11.28 13.86 -22.10
C VAL A 67 10.45 13.89 -23.39
N ALA A 68 9.56 14.88 -23.55
CA ALA A 68 8.77 15.06 -24.75
C ALA A 68 9.62 15.36 -25.98
N GLU A 69 10.63 16.23 -25.85
CA GLU A 69 11.61 16.49 -26.89
C GLU A 69 12.42 15.24 -27.25
N ARG A 70 12.77 14.42 -26.26
CA ARG A 70 13.60 13.23 -26.45
C ARG A 70 12.82 12.03 -27.00
N TRP A 71 11.52 11.95 -26.73
CA TRP A 71 10.64 10.83 -27.09
C TRP A 71 9.29 11.32 -27.65
N PRO A 72 9.28 12.03 -28.79
CA PRO A 72 8.06 12.64 -29.33
C PRO A 72 6.97 11.61 -29.65
N GLY A 73 7.36 10.40 -30.07
CA GLY A 73 6.42 9.31 -30.35
C GLY A 73 5.75 8.70 -29.12
N LEU A 74 6.34 8.83 -27.92
CA LEU A 74 5.72 8.38 -26.68
C LEU A 74 4.63 9.38 -26.26
N PHE A 75 4.94 10.68 -26.31
CA PHE A 75 3.98 11.73 -25.97
C PHE A 75 2.82 11.80 -26.96
N ALA A 76 3.08 11.68 -28.27
CA ALA A 76 1.99 11.59 -29.25
C ALA A 76 1.04 10.43 -28.94
N ARG A 77 1.55 9.26 -28.52
CA ARG A 77 0.71 8.11 -28.14
C ARG A 77 -0.06 8.35 -26.85
N ILE A 78 0.53 9.03 -25.87
CA ILE A 78 -0.15 9.40 -24.62
C ILE A 78 -1.24 10.43 -24.92
N GLU A 79 -0.94 11.45 -25.73
CA GLU A 79 -1.89 12.47 -26.17
C GLU A 79 -3.06 11.84 -26.93
N THR A 80 -2.80 10.96 -27.91
CA THR A 80 -3.88 10.22 -28.61
C THR A 80 -4.67 9.32 -27.64
N ALA A 81 -4.01 8.71 -26.65
CA ALA A 81 -4.69 7.90 -25.64
C ALA A 81 -5.55 8.75 -24.69
N VAL A 82 -5.12 9.96 -24.35
CA VAL A 82 -5.86 10.92 -23.51
C VAL A 82 -7.02 11.54 -24.30
N GLU A 83 -6.80 11.93 -25.56
CA GLU A 83 -7.82 12.46 -26.46
C GLU A 83 -8.90 11.43 -26.76
N SER A 84 -8.53 10.17 -27.04
CA SER A 84 -9.50 9.09 -27.23
C SER A 84 -10.27 8.77 -25.94
N PHE A 85 -9.66 8.98 -24.77
CA PHE A 85 -10.35 8.90 -23.48
C PHE A 85 -11.33 10.06 -23.28
N GLY A 86 -10.93 11.28 -23.60
CA GLY A 86 -11.79 12.47 -23.56
C GLY A 86 -12.95 12.36 -24.54
N ALA A 87 -12.70 11.87 -25.75
CA ALA A 87 -13.72 11.69 -26.79
C ALA A 87 -14.72 10.56 -26.47
N ALA A 88 -14.38 9.62 -25.58
CA ALA A 88 -15.28 8.55 -25.15
C ALA A 88 -16.37 9.00 -24.15
N GLY A 89 -16.44 10.29 -23.80
CA GLY A 89 -17.55 10.87 -23.02
C GLY A 89 -17.22 12.08 -22.13
N GLY A 90 -15.95 12.48 -21.99
CA GLY A 90 -15.52 13.58 -21.11
C GLY A 90 -15.38 14.95 -21.80
N ALA A 91 -15.09 14.98 -23.10
CA ALA A 91 -14.78 16.21 -23.84
C ALA A 91 -16.02 17.06 -24.17
N GLU A 92 -17.18 16.43 -24.41
CA GLU A 92 -18.45 17.16 -24.59
C GLU A 92 -18.94 17.80 -23.28
N ALA A 93 -18.65 17.18 -22.13
CA ALA A 93 -18.94 17.76 -20.81
C ALA A 93 -17.96 18.90 -20.43
N TRP A 94 -16.70 18.83 -20.90
CA TRP A 94 -15.67 19.83 -20.68
C TRP A 94 -15.99 21.19 -21.34
N ALA A 95 -16.53 21.15 -22.57
CA ALA A 95 -16.87 22.35 -23.33
C ALA A 95 -18.06 23.14 -22.76
N ALA A 96 -18.91 22.51 -21.93
CA ALA A 96 -20.15 23.12 -21.44
C ALA A 96 -19.99 23.88 -20.10
N ASP A 97 -19.17 23.39 -19.17
CA ASP A 97 -19.17 23.88 -17.77
C ASP A 97 -17.82 24.44 -17.28
N GLY A 98 -16.73 24.31 -18.06
CA GLY A 98 -15.40 24.90 -17.73
C GLY A 98 -14.79 24.43 -16.40
N ARG A 99 -15.37 23.40 -15.76
CA ARG A 99 -14.93 22.84 -14.47
C ARG A 99 -14.63 21.36 -14.65
N PHE A 100 -13.46 20.94 -14.18
CA PHE A 100 -13.13 19.52 -14.04
C PHE A 100 -14.13 18.86 -13.08
N ARG A 101 -15.07 18.07 -13.61
CA ARG A 101 -15.98 17.26 -12.82
C ARG A 101 -15.42 15.85 -12.78
N PHE A 102 -14.69 15.51 -11.70
CA PHE A 102 -14.37 14.11 -11.42
C PHE A 102 -15.62 13.47 -10.82
N THR A 103 -16.34 12.72 -11.63
CA THR A 103 -17.43 11.84 -11.20
C THR A 103 -16.82 10.56 -10.60
N ASP A 104 -17.43 10.03 -9.53
CA ASP A 104 -16.96 8.81 -8.84
C ASP A 104 -16.81 7.63 -9.81
N GLU A 105 -17.62 7.62 -10.87
CA GLU A 105 -17.65 6.62 -11.95
C GLU A 105 -16.35 6.61 -12.79
N ASP A 106 -15.65 7.74 -12.91
CA ASP A 106 -14.42 7.85 -13.70
C ASP A 106 -13.15 7.64 -12.86
N LEU A 107 -13.21 8.05 -11.58
CA LEU A 107 -12.08 7.99 -10.67
C LEU A 107 -11.85 6.55 -10.17
N LEU A 108 -12.93 5.81 -9.87
CA LEU A 108 -12.84 4.47 -9.31
C LEU A 108 -12.11 3.48 -10.25
N PRO A 109 -12.40 3.39 -11.56
CA PRO A 109 -11.67 2.50 -12.47
C PRO A 109 -10.19 2.85 -12.56
N TRP A 110 -9.84 4.14 -12.54
CA TRP A 110 -8.46 4.61 -12.57
C TRP A 110 -7.69 4.23 -11.31
N VAL A 111 -8.29 4.46 -10.14
CA VAL A 111 -7.72 4.07 -8.84
C VAL A 111 -7.52 2.55 -8.80
N LEU A 112 -8.52 1.78 -9.23
CA LEU A 112 -8.42 0.31 -9.26
C LEU A 112 -7.33 -0.18 -10.22
N ARG A 113 -7.18 0.43 -11.41
CA ARG A 113 -6.11 0.10 -12.37
C ARG A 113 -4.74 0.46 -11.82
N GLY A 114 -4.58 1.66 -11.27
CA GLY A 114 -3.34 2.10 -10.63
C GLY A 114 -2.96 1.17 -9.49
N TRP A 115 -3.94 0.78 -8.67
CA TRP A 115 -3.74 -0.16 -7.57
C TRP A 115 -3.38 -1.57 -8.06
N ALA A 116 -4.01 -2.06 -9.12
CA ALA A 116 -3.71 -3.36 -9.72
C ALA A 116 -2.27 -3.40 -10.28
N ILE A 117 -1.84 -2.35 -10.97
CA ILE A 117 -0.46 -2.23 -11.48
C ILE A 117 0.54 -2.17 -10.32
N LEU A 118 0.26 -1.36 -9.30
CA LEU A 118 1.12 -1.26 -8.12
C LEU A 118 1.20 -2.59 -7.37
N ALA A 119 0.08 -3.29 -7.20
CA ALA A 119 0.03 -4.60 -6.58
C ALA A 119 0.82 -5.64 -7.38
N LEU A 120 0.70 -5.65 -8.71
CA LEU A 120 1.51 -6.50 -9.60
C LEU A 120 3.00 -6.19 -9.48
N ALA A 121 3.39 -4.91 -9.47
CA ALA A 121 4.77 -4.50 -9.30
C ALA A 121 5.35 -4.93 -7.95
N LEU A 122 4.59 -4.76 -6.86
CA LEU A 122 4.97 -5.20 -5.52
C LEU A 122 5.05 -6.74 -5.41
N GLN A 123 4.14 -7.45 -6.07
CA GLN A 123 4.16 -8.91 -6.17
C GLN A 123 5.39 -9.39 -6.95
N ALA A 124 5.71 -8.75 -8.07
CA ALA A 124 6.90 -9.05 -8.85
C ALA A 124 8.18 -8.77 -8.04
N ALA A 125 8.25 -7.64 -7.33
CA ALA A 125 9.37 -7.29 -6.47
C ALA A 125 9.55 -8.32 -5.33
N THR A 126 8.46 -8.75 -4.68
CA THR A 126 8.53 -9.78 -3.64
C THR A 126 8.87 -11.16 -4.17
N ALA A 127 8.45 -11.50 -5.38
CA ALA A 127 8.86 -12.72 -6.07
C ALA A 127 10.36 -12.69 -6.42
N LEU A 128 10.83 -11.58 -7.00
CA LEU A 128 12.26 -11.32 -7.29
C LEU A 128 13.12 -11.43 -6.03
N LEU A 129 12.72 -10.75 -4.95
CA LEU A 129 13.41 -10.85 -3.66
C LEU A 129 13.36 -12.28 -3.09
N GLY A 130 12.31 -13.05 -3.41
CA GLY A 130 12.20 -14.46 -3.08
C GLY A 130 13.18 -15.35 -3.85
N LEU A 131 13.51 -15.01 -5.09
CA LEU A 131 14.51 -15.71 -5.90
C LEU A 131 15.93 -15.54 -5.34
N PHE A 132 16.22 -14.38 -4.74
CA PHE A 132 17.51 -14.11 -4.08
C PHE A 132 17.57 -14.61 -2.63
N ALA A 133 16.42 -14.97 -2.03
CA ALA A 133 16.36 -15.49 -0.67
C ALA A 133 16.51 -17.01 -0.67
N SER A 134 17.76 -17.49 -0.70
CA SER A 134 18.10 -18.91 -0.64
C SER A 134 17.75 -19.50 0.73
N GLY A 135 16.57 -20.13 0.87
CA GLY A 135 16.25 -20.98 2.02
C GLY A 135 14.78 -20.96 2.47
N PRO A 136 14.34 -21.96 3.25
CA PRO A 136 12.99 -21.98 3.82
C PRO A 136 12.76 -20.68 4.57
N ARG A 137 11.70 -19.95 4.18
CA ARG A 137 11.33 -18.64 4.77
C ARG A 137 11.17 -18.79 6.27
N THR A 138 12.24 -18.52 7.01
CA THR A 138 12.21 -18.46 8.46
C THR A 138 11.27 -17.33 8.86
N ARG A 139 10.44 -17.56 9.87
CA ARG A 139 9.53 -16.54 10.40
C ARG A 139 10.37 -15.31 10.75
N THR A 140 10.21 -14.25 9.98
CA THR A 140 11.02 -13.04 10.15
C THR A 140 10.81 -12.53 11.57
N PRO A 141 11.87 -12.31 12.36
CA PRO A 141 11.71 -11.92 13.73
C PRO A 141 10.96 -10.59 13.80
N TRP A 142 10.08 -10.48 14.80
CA TRP A 142 9.30 -9.30 15.14
C TRP A 142 10.08 -7.98 14.96
N ARG A 143 11.28 -7.93 15.55
CA ARG A 143 12.18 -6.77 15.53
C ARG A 143 12.56 -6.34 14.11
N ARG A 144 12.81 -7.30 13.20
CA ARG A 144 13.18 -7.00 11.82
C ARG A 144 12.01 -6.41 11.03
N LYS A 145 10.77 -6.80 11.35
CA LYS A 145 9.57 -6.21 10.73
C LYS A 145 9.36 -4.75 11.17
N LEU A 146 9.55 -4.48 12.47
CA LEU A 146 9.51 -3.10 12.99
C LEU A 146 10.60 -2.20 12.43
N LEU A 147 11.82 -2.73 12.32
CA LEU A 147 12.94 -1.99 11.70
C LEU A 147 12.67 -1.74 10.22
N ALA A 148 12.14 -2.73 9.51
CA ALA A 148 11.77 -2.57 8.11
C ALA A 148 10.68 -1.50 7.91
N SER A 149 9.72 -1.35 8.83
CA SER A 149 8.73 -0.27 8.76
C SER A 149 9.27 1.10 9.20
N ALA A 150 10.38 1.16 9.95
CA ALA A 150 11.03 2.42 10.33
C ALA A 150 11.73 3.08 9.14
N VAL A 151 12.30 2.30 8.23
CA VAL A 151 12.98 2.79 7.01
C VAL A 151 12.09 3.71 6.16
N PRO A 152 10.90 3.29 5.70
CA PRO A 152 10.04 4.16 4.90
C PRO A 152 9.58 5.38 5.70
N ALA A 153 9.46 5.30 7.03
CA ALA A 153 9.06 6.46 7.84
C ALA A 153 10.18 7.51 7.85
N ALA A 154 11.42 7.06 8.02
CA ALA A 154 12.59 7.92 7.90
C ALA A 154 12.75 8.51 6.49
N LEU A 155 12.43 7.74 5.44
CA LEU A 155 12.42 8.24 4.06
C LEU A 155 11.33 9.30 3.85
N CYS A 156 10.12 9.10 4.36
CA CYS A 156 9.04 10.10 4.31
C CYS A 156 9.45 11.38 5.06
N SER A 157 10.04 11.26 6.25
CA SER A 157 10.57 12.43 6.97
C SER A 157 11.62 13.16 6.14
N THR A 158 12.59 12.43 5.58
CA THR A 158 13.62 13.02 4.71
C THR A 158 13.01 13.71 3.49
N ALA A 159 11.99 13.11 2.88
CA ALA A 159 11.27 13.68 1.74
C ALA A 159 10.57 14.98 2.13
N PHE A 160 9.87 15.03 3.26
CA PHE A 160 9.27 16.27 3.75
C PHE A 160 10.31 17.36 4.02
N PHE A 161 11.43 17.01 4.63
CA PHE A 161 12.53 17.94 4.86
C PHE A 161 13.12 18.46 3.55
N ALA A 162 13.30 17.59 2.55
CA ALA A 162 13.77 17.99 1.22
C ALA A 162 12.76 18.93 0.55
N VAL A 163 11.47 18.59 0.58
CA VAL A 163 10.39 19.44 0.05
C VAL A 163 10.39 20.81 0.72
N TRP A 164 10.51 20.88 2.05
CA TRP A 164 10.59 22.15 2.76
C TRP A 164 11.83 22.96 2.39
N ARG A 165 12.99 22.30 2.31
CA ARG A 165 14.27 22.96 2.05
C ARG A 165 14.40 23.49 0.63
N PHE A 166 13.85 22.78 -0.35
CA PHE A 166 14.01 23.06 -1.78
C PHE A 166 12.73 23.61 -2.43
N GLY A 167 11.56 23.42 -1.83
CA GLY A 167 10.26 23.87 -2.33
C GLY A 167 10.02 25.37 -2.25
N GLY A 168 10.97 26.14 -1.70
CA GLY A 168 11.20 27.57 -1.92
C GLY A 168 10.09 28.55 -1.48
N GLN A 169 8.91 28.45 -2.09
CA GLN A 169 7.82 29.42 -1.97
C GLN A 169 6.58 28.86 -1.27
N THR A 170 6.43 27.53 -1.20
CA THR A 170 5.23 26.88 -0.64
C THR A 170 5.18 26.90 0.89
N PHE A 171 6.34 27.01 1.55
CA PHE A 171 6.46 26.95 3.01
C PHE A 171 6.87 28.31 3.58
N GLN A 172 5.88 29.04 4.11
CA GLN A 172 6.12 30.25 4.88
C GLN A 172 6.06 29.87 6.38
N GLY A 173 7.16 30.01 7.12
CA GLY A 173 7.21 29.72 8.55
C GLY A 173 8.57 29.18 9.01
N GLU A 174 8.78 29.13 10.32
CA GLU A 174 10.01 28.59 10.90
C GLU A 174 9.97 27.06 10.95
N LEU A 175 11.13 26.41 10.97
CA LEU A 175 11.23 24.95 11.03
C LEU A 175 10.38 24.30 12.17
N PRO A 176 10.31 24.86 13.39
CA PRO A 176 9.54 24.26 14.48
C PRO A 176 8.05 24.08 14.17
N ASP A 177 7.47 24.98 13.37
CA ASP A 177 6.05 24.94 12.99
C ASP A 177 5.74 23.72 12.12
N TRP A 178 6.75 23.23 11.38
CA TRP A 178 6.61 22.12 10.45
C TRP A 178 7.07 20.77 11.01
N LEU A 179 7.76 20.74 12.15
CA LEU A 179 8.20 19.49 12.79
C LEU A 179 7.08 18.48 13.05
N PRO A 180 5.86 18.89 13.49
CA PRO A 180 4.74 17.95 13.63
C PRO A 180 4.38 17.24 12.33
N LEU A 181 4.53 17.92 11.19
CA LEU A 181 4.28 17.34 9.87
C LEU A 181 5.44 16.42 9.44
N PHE A 182 6.69 16.90 9.56
CA PHE A 182 7.86 16.21 9.00
C PHE A 182 8.27 14.97 9.81
N VAL A 183 8.14 15.06 11.13
CA VAL A 183 8.53 13.99 12.06
C VAL A 183 7.29 13.35 12.66
N GLY A 184 6.31 14.14 13.08
CA GLY A 184 5.13 13.64 13.77
C GLY A 184 4.29 12.69 12.92
N LEU A 185 3.97 13.04 11.66
CA LEU A 185 3.18 12.16 10.79
C LEU A 185 3.89 10.85 10.44
N PRO A 186 5.16 10.83 9.98
CA PRO A 186 5.86 9.57 9.75
C PRO A 186 6.06 8.74 11.03
N LEU A 187 6.31 9.39 12.18
CA LEU A 187 6.40 8.70 13.47
C LEU A 187 5.05 8.08 13.85
N PHE A 188 3.94 8.80 13.64
CA PHE A 188 2.59 8.27 13.87
C PHE A 188 2.31 7.05 12.98
N ALA A 189 2.63 7.13 11.68
CA ALA A 189 2.50 6.00 10.77
C ALA A 189 3.33 4.79 11.22
N TRP A 190 4.54 5.03 11.71
CA TRP A 190 5.39 3.98 12.28
C TRP A 190 4.79 3.39 13.56
N LEU A 191 4.25 4.20 14.48
CA LEU A 191 3.60 3.73 15.71
C LEU A 191 2.35 2.88 15.42
N VAL A 192 1.51 3.32 14.49
CA VAL A 192 0.35 2.54 14.02
C VAL A 192 0.82 1.22 13.42
N SER A 193 1.87 1.24 12.61
CA SER A 193 2.47 0.01 12.06
C SER A 193 2.96 -0.92 13.17
N ALA A 194 3.65 -0.36 14.17
CA ALA A 194 4.16 -1.13 15.31
C ALA A 194 3.03 -1.77 16.10
N TRP A 195 1.92 -1.05 16.32
CA TRP A 195 0.72 -1.58 16.96
C TRP A 195 0.09 -2.72 16.15
N CYS A 196 -0.24 -2.46 14.87
CA CYS A 196 -0.89 -3.43 13.98
C CYS A 196 -0.07 -4.72 13.83
N LEU A 197 1.24 -4.58 13.66
CA LEU A 197 2.14 -5.72 13.59
C LEU A 197 2.13 -6.48 14.93
N SER A 198 2.10 -5.79 16.08
CA SER A 198 2.20 -6.41 17.42
C SER A 198 1.00 -7.31 17.66
N VAL A 199 -0.20 -6.78 17.38
CA VAL A 199 -1.45 -7.52 17.48
C VAL A 199 -1.45 -8.69 16.50
N SER A 200 -1.02 -8.49 15.25
CA SER A 200 -0.94 -9.57 14.26
C SER A 200 0.02 -10.70 14.69
N HIS A 201 1.10 -10.36 15.39
CA HIS A 201 2.06 -11.33 15.93
C HIS A 201 1.50 -12.11 17.12
N VAL A 202 0.76 -11.46 18.01
CA VAL A 202 0.03 -12.13 19.11
C VAL A 202 -1.01 -13.08 18.55
N LEU A 203 -1.83 -12.63 17.60
CA LEU A 203 -2.84 -13.46 16.94
C LEU A 203 -2.23 -14.67 16.21
N ALA A 204 -1.07 -14.52 15.58
CA ALA A 204 -0.37 -15.65 14.96
C ALA A 204 0.03 -16.71 16.00
N ARG A 205 0.47 -16.30 17.20
CA ARG A 205 0.78 -17.24 18.30
C ARG A 205 -0.48 -17.92 18.83
N VAL A 206 -1.58 -17.18 18.98
CA VAL A 206 -2.87 -17.73 19.42
C VAL A 206 -3.38 -18.76 18.43
N ARG A 207 -3.30 -18.47 17.12
CA ARG A 207 -3.62 -19.43 16.05
C ARG A 207 -2.80 -20.71 16.19
N ASP A 208 -1.48 -20.61 16.29
CA ASP A 208 -0.61 -21.79 16.39
C ASP A 208 -0.91 -22.61 17.66
N ALA A 209 -1.26 -21.97 18.77
CA ALA A 209 -1.63 -22.65 20.01
C ALA A 209 -2.96 -23.40 19.87
N LEU A 210 -3.99 -22.75 19.31
CA LEU A 210 -5.33 -23.33 19.14
C LEU A 210 -5.34 -24.46 18.11
N VAL A 211 -4.66 -24.30 16.97
CA VAL A 211 -4.56 -25.35 15.95
C VAL A 211 -3.90 -26.60 16.54
N ARG A 212 -2.79 -26.45 17.28
CA ARG A 212 -2.13 -27.58 17.96
C ARG A 212 -3.02 -28.24 19.03
N ALA A 213 -3.81 -27.46 19.76
CA ALA A 213 -4.73 -28.00 20.76
C ALA A 213 -5.92 -28.77 20.14
N LEU A 214 -6.32 -28.43 18.91
CA LEU A 214 -7.40 -29.10 18.18
C LEU A 214 -6.90 -30.35 17.41
N GLU A 215 -5.63 -30.34 16.99
CA GLU A 215 -5.01 -31.45 16.27
C GLU A 215 -4.41 -32.54 17.19
N GLY A 216 -4.06 -32.19 18.43
CA GLY A 216 -3.63 -33.12 19.49
C GLY A 216 -4.77 -33.92 20.11
#